data_AF-A0A495VBZ3-F1
#
_entry.id   AF-A0A495VBZ3-F1
#
_cell.length_a   1.000
_cell.length_b   1.000
_cell.length_c   1.000
_cell.angle_alpha   90.00
_cell.angle_beta   90.00
_cell.angle_gamma   90.00
#
_symmetry.space_group_name_H-M   'P 1'
#
loop_
_entity.id
_entity.type
_entity.pdbx_description
1 polymer ?
#
loop_
_entity_poly.entity_id
_entity_poly.type
_entity_poly.pdbx_seq_one_letter_code
_entity_poly.pdbx_strand_id
1 'polypeptide(L)'
;MIVPGARTNAEIKGQVLTRLVQLALRWIFDDQPIGRLRTLLALIEQVQDKDTAVAILESLLRYYVQGTQRIEEHDVRELLQQSTSTGDPIMQTFIDRYIEQGVHQGVQQGGAAMLLRLIERRFGPPSEQVRERVTRADPNTLLQWSDRILDANSLDEVLH
;
A
#
# COMPACT_ATOMS: atom_id res chain seq x y z
N MET A 1 -25.69 33.74 -1.15
CA MET A 1 -24.42 33.29 -1.74
C MET A 1 -23.64 32.57 -0.65
N ILE A 2 -23.67 31.23 -0.62
CA ILE A 2 -22.97 30.41 0.38
C ILE A 2 -22.22 29.32 -0.38
N VAL A 3 -20.91 29.27 -0.17
CA VAL A 3 -19.99 28.27 -0.72
C VAL A 3 -20.12 26.97 0.09
N PRO A 4 -20.41 25.80 -0.50
CA PRO A 4 -20.21 24.51 0.14
C PRO A 4 -18.85 23.96 -0.31
N GLY A 5 -17.85 23.73 0.53
CA GLY A 5 -17.93 23.02 1.80
C GLY A 5 -17.06 21.77 1.62
N ALA A 6 -15.80 21.84 2.06
CA ALA A 6 -14.89 20.71 2.07
C ALA A 6 -15.51 19.57 2.87
N ARG A 7 -15.83 18.44 2.21
CA ARG A 7 -16.39 17.26 2.88
C ARG A 7 -15.39 16.74 3.89
N THR A 8 -15.86 16.47 5.10
CA THR A 8 -15.01 15.96 6.17
C THR A 8 -14.59 14.51 5.88
N ASN A 9 -13.38 14.13 6.31
CA ASN A 9 -12.78 12.81 6.08
C ASN A 9 -13.68 11.64 6.56
N ALA A 10 -14.52 11.88 7.56
CA ALA A 10 -15.52 10.92 8.04
C ALA A 10 -16.68 10.71 7.04
N GLU A 11 -17.13 11.77 6.35
CA GLU A 11 -18.17 11.68 5.32
C GLU A 11 -17.64 10.96 4.07
N ILE A 12 -16.37 11.21 3.72
CA ILE A 12 -15.69 10.46 2.64
C ILE A 12 -15.60 8.99 3.02
N LYS A 13 -15.15 8.67 4.24
CA LYS A 13 -15.10 7.28 4.73
C LYS A 13 -16.48 6.62 4.77
N GLY A 14 -17.52 7.34 5.17
CA GLY A 14 -18.90 6.81 5.20
C GLY A 14 -19.48 6.54 3.82
N GLN A 15 -19.22 7.41 2.84
CA GLN A 15 -19.62 7.21 1.45
C GLN A 15 -18.82 6.08 0.80
N VAL A 16 -17.52 6.00 1.08
CA VAL A 16 -16.65 4.90 0.64
C VAL A 16 -17.15 3.58 1.22
N LEU A 17 -17.42 3.50 2.53
CA LEU A 17 -17.95 2.29 3.18
C LEU A 17 -19.28 1.85 2.57
N THR A 18 -20.20 2.79 2.32
CA THR A 18 -21.49 2.50 1.69
C THR A 18 -21.31 1.95 0.27
N ARG A 19 -20.42 2.55 -0.53
CA ARG A 19 -20.10 2.05 -1.87
C ARG A 19 -19.41 0.69 -1.82
N LEU A 20 -18.55 0.43 -0.85
CA LEU A 20 -17.89 -0.86 -0.65
C LEU A 20 -18.91 -1.96 -0.33
N VAL A 21 -19.92 -1.69 0.50
CA VAL A 21 -21.00 -2.64 0.80
C VAL A 21 -21.88 -2.90 -0.43
N GLN A 22 -22.24 -1.86 -1.18
CA GLN A 22 -23.00 -2.02 -2.43
C GLN A 22 -22.22 -2.81 -3.49
N LEU A 23 -20.91 -2.57 -3.59
CA LEU A 23 -20.04 -3.34 -4.47
C LEU A 23 -19.98 -4.81 -4.02
N ALA A 24 -19.75 -5.09 -2.74
CA ALA A 24 -19.73 -6.45 -2.20
C ALA A 24 -21.03 -7.23 -2.49
N LEU A 25 -22.19 -6.58 -2.36
CA LEU A 25 -23.49 -7.18 -2.71
C LEU A 25 -23.63 -7.42 -4.22
N ARG A 26 -23.13 -6.50 -5.06
CA ARG A 26 -23.13 -6.65 -6.52
C ARG A 26 -22.15 -7.73 -7.01
N TRP A 27 -21.18 -8.15 -6.18
CA TRP A 27 -20.15 -9.14 -6.49
C TRP A 27 -20.62 -10.60 -6.33
N ILE A 28 -21.74 -10.83 -5.66
CA ILE A 28 -22.35 -12.17 -5.55
C ILE A 28 -22.89 -12.66 -6.91
N PHE A 29 -23.10 -11.76 -7.88
CA PHE A 29 -23.82 -12.04 -9.13
C PHE A 29 -23.07 -11.66 -10.41
N ASP A 30 -21.76 -11.37 -10.38
CA ASP A 30 -21.07 -10.89 -11.59
C ASP A 30 -19.72 -11.58 -11.80
N ASP A 31 -19.59 -12.22 -12.96
CA ASP A 31 -18.47 -13.08 -13.36
C ASP A 31 -17.34 -12.32 -14.06
N GLN A 32 -17.38 -10.97 -14.09
CA GLN A 32 -16.37 -10.16 -14.81
C GLN A 32 -15.76 -9.03 -13.96
N PRO A 33 -14.87 -9.36 -13.01
CA PRO A 33 -14.27 -8.37 -12.11
C PRO A 33 -13.33 -7.39 -12.84
N ILE A 34 -12.70 -7.83 -13.95
CA ILE A 34 -11.84 -7.01 -14.82
C ILE A 34 -12.63 -5.92 -15.57
N GLY A 35 -13.82 -6.25 -16.11
CA GLY A 35 -14.65 -5.28 -16.85
C GLY A 35 -15.14 -4.13 -15.96
N ARG A 36 -15.46 -4.46 -14.70
CA ARG A 36 -15.82 -3.46 -13.68
C ARG A 36 -14.65 -2.56 -13.33
N LEU A 37 -13.45 -3.12 -13.14
CA LEU A 37 -12.24 -2.34 -12.88
C LEU A 37 -12.00 -1.32 -14.01
N ARG A 38 -12.09 -1.75 -15.28
CA ARG A 38 -11.98 -0.85 -16.44
C ARG A 38 -12.97 0.32 -16.38
N THR A 39 -14.22 0.04 -16.02
CA THR A 39 -15.26 1.08 -15.91
C THR A 39 -14.96 2.08 -14.79
N LEU A 40 -14.48 1.57 -13.65
CA LEU A 40 -14.12 2.41 -12.50
C LEU A 40 -12.91 3.29 -12.81
N LEU A 41 -11.91 2.79 -13.55
CA LEU A 41 -10.77 3.57 -14.02
C LEU A 41 -11.23 4.76 -14.90
N ALA A 42 -12.11 4.51 -15.87
CA ALA A 42 -12.65 5.57 -16.73
C ALA A 42 -13.45 6.64 -15.95
N LEU A 43 -14.05 6.29 -14.81
CA LEU A 43 -14.72 7.26 -13.94
C LEU A 43 -13.73 8.06 -13.08
N ILE A 44 -12.60 7.46 -12.69
CA ILE A 44 -11.54 8.14 -11.95
C ILE A 44 -10.88 9.20 -12.84
N GLU A 45 -10.73 8.93 -14.12
CA GLU A 45 -10.22 9.90 -15.11
C GLU A 45 -11.09 11.16 -15.22
N GLN A 46 -12.38 11.08 -14.87
CA GLN A 46 -13.29 12.24 -14.90
C GLN A 46 -13.15 13.14 -13.65
N VAL A 47 -12.36 12.72 -12.65
CA VAL A 47 -12.14 13.49 -11.43
C VAL A 47 -11.17 14.64 -11.74
N GLN A 48 -11.63 15.88 -11.56
CA GLN A 48 -10.81 17.07 -11.85
C GLN A 48 -9.60 17.23 -10.92
N ASP A 49 -9.73 16.78 -9.67
CA ASP A 49 -8.66 16.85 -8.68
C ASP A 49 -7.75 15.62 -8.79
N LYS A 50 -6.51 15.86 -9.23
CA LYS A 50 -5.54 14.82 -9.53
C LYS A 50 -5.17 13.99 -8.29
N ASP A 51 -4.98 14.61 -7.14
CA ASP A 51 -4.61 13.90 -5.91
C ASP A 51 -5.74 13.02 -5.39
N THR A 52 -6.98 13.50 -5.50
CA THR A 52 -8.19 12.72 -5.19
C THR A 52 -8.35 11.54 -6.14
N ALA A 53 -8.13 11.75 -7.45
CA ALA A 53 -8.18 10.68 -8.44
C ALA A 53 -7.16 9.57 -8.13
N VAL A 54 -5.92 9.94 -7.82
CA VAL A 54 -4.86 9.00 -7.44
C VAL A 54 -5.19 8.27 -6.13
N ALA A 55 -5.72 8.96 -5.13
CA ALA A 55 -6.11 8.32 -3.86
C ALA A 55 -7.26 7.31 -4.02
N ILE A 56 -8.24 7.62 -4.87
CA ILE A 56 -9.33 6.70 -5.20
C ILE A 56 -8.78 5.49 -5.96
N LEU A 57 -7.90 5.71 -6.94
CA LEU A 57 -7.24 4.64 -7.70
C LEU A 57 -6.45 3.70 -6.79
N GLU A 58 -5.66 4.25 -5.86
CA GLU A 58 -4.91 3.44 -4.89
C GLU A 58 -5.83 2.60 -4.01
N SER A 59 -6.89 3.21 -3.47
CA SER A 59 -7.86 2.52 -2.61
C SER A 59 -8.57 1.40 -3.37
N LEU A 60 -8.91 1.66 -4.64
CA LEU A 60 -9.54 0.70 -5.53
C LEU A 60 -8.62 -0.50 -5.79
N LEU A 61 -7.40 -0.25 -6.26
CA LEU A 61 -6.46 -1.32 -6.59
C LEU A 61 -6.06 -2.13 -5.36
N ARG A 62 -5.86 -1.47 -4.21
CA ARG A 62 -5.63 -2.15 -2.93
C ARG A 62 -6.77 -3.08 -2.57
N TYR A 63 -8.02 -2.62 -2.69
CA TYR A 63 -9.20 -3.45 -2.44
C TYR A 63 -9.31 -4.63 -3.42
N TYR A 64 -9.00 -4.41 -4.70
CA TYR A 64 -9.07 -5.48 -5.70
C TYR A 64 -8.01 -6.56 -5.45
N VAL A 65 -6.75 -6.17 -5.21
CA VAL A 65 -5.66 -7.13 -4.95
C VAL A 65 -5.84 -7.86 -3.61
N GLN A 66 -6.26 -7.17 -2.55
CA GLN A 66 -6.35 -7.76 -1.20
C GLN A 66 -7.70 -8.42 -0.91
N GLY A 67 -8.80 -7.85 -1.41
CA GLY A 67 -10.16 -8.19 -1.00
C GLY A 67 -10.83 -9.25 -1.85
N THR A 68 -10.34 -9.51 -3.06
CA THR A 68 -11.13 -10.28 -4.02
C THR A 68 -10.61 -11.68 -4.33
N GLN A 69 -9.31 -11.97 -4.13
CA GLN A 69 -8.65 -13.26 -4.44
C GLN A 69 -9.04 -13.90 -5.81
N ARG A 70 -9.70 -13.13 -6.68
CA ARG A 70 -10.36 -13.57 -7.91
C ARG A 70 -9.70 -12.97 -9.16
N ILE A 71 -8.80 -12.01 -8.95
CA ILE A 71 -7.99 -11.41 -10.01
C ILE A 71 -6.54 -11.64 -9.65
N GLU A 72 -5.77 -12.17 -10.58
CA GLU A 72 -4.35 -12.31 -10.39
C GLU A 72 -3.64 -10.97 -10.56
N GLU A 73 -2.50 -10.79 -9.89
CA GLU A 73 -1.70 -9.57 -10.02
C GLU A 73 -1.32 -9.29 -11.48
N HIS A 74 -1.12 -10.35 -12.27
CA HIS A 74 -0.75 -10.24 -13.68
C HIS A 74 -1.85 -9.55 -14.51
N ASP A 75 -3.13 -9.89 -14.28
CA ASP A 75 -4.27 -9.29 -14.98
C ASP A 75 -4.39 -7.80 -14.68
N VAL A 76 -4.23 -7.43 -13.40
CA VAL A 76 -4.27 -6.03 -12.97
C VAL A 76 -3.12 -5.26 -13.59
N ARG A 77 -1.91 -5.83 -13.60
CA ARG A 77 -0.72 -5.22 -14.20
C ARG A 77 -0.91 -5.00 -15.70
N GLU A 78 -1.46 -5.98 -16.42
CA GLU A 78 -1.71 -5.87 -17.86
C GLU A 78 -2.72 -4.76 -18.16
N LEU A 79 -3.84 -4.70 -17.41
CA LEU A 79 -4.83 -3.62 -17.55
C LEU A 79 -4.22 -2.25 -17.33
N LEU A 80 -3.37 -2.10 -16.30
CA LEU A 80 -2.71 -0.82 -16.01
C LEU A 80 -1.75 -0.44 -17.13
N GLN A 81 -0.94 -1.36 -17.67
CA GLN A 81 -0.04 -1.07 -18.79
C GLN A 81 -0.77 -0.66 -20.07
N GLN A 82 -1.89 -1.31 -20.36
CA GLN A 82 -2.77 -0.92 -21.47
C GLN A 82 -3.32 0.51 -21.28
N SER A 83 -3.74 0.86 -20.06
CA SER A 83 -4.19 2.22 -19.74
C SER A 83 -3.06 3.26 -19.77
N THR A 84 -1.87 2.93 -19.26
CA THR A 84 -0.68 3.83 -19.25
C THR A 84 -0.19 4.17 -20.66
N SER A 85 -0.37 3.27 -21.62
CA SER A 85 -0.02 3.51 -23.04
C SER A 85 -0.79 4.68 -23.66
N THR A 86 -1.86 5.14 -23.00
CA THR A 86 -2.67 6.30 -23.39
C THR A 86 -2.09 7.64 -22.92
N GLY A 87 -1.05 7.64 -22.06
CA GLY A 87 -0.38 8.86 -21.60
C GLY A 87 -1.12 9.63 -20.49
N ASP A 88 -1.97 8.94 -19.72
CA ASP A 88 -2.76 9.58 -18.66
C ASP A 88 -1.86 10.04 -17.46
N PRO A 89 -1.85 11.34 -17.13
CA PRO A 89 -1.08 11.87 -16.00
C PRO A 89 -1.52 11.35 -14.63
N ILE A 90 -2.76 10.86 -14.46
CA ILE A 90 -3.22 10.23 -13.21
C ILE A 90 -2.51 8.88 -13.04
N MET A 91 -2.48 8.07 -14.10
CA MET A 91 -1.86 6.75 -14.09
C MET A 91 -0.34 6.83 -13.86
N GLN A 92 0.34 7.79 -14.49
CA GLN A 92 1.77 8.00 -14.25
C GLN A 92 2.06 8.35 -12.78
N THR A 93 1.34 9.32 -12.22
CA THR A 93 1.51 9.72 -10.81
C THR A 93 1.16 8.59 -9.84
N PHE A 94 0.18 7.76 -10.18
CA PHE A 94 -0.12 6.56 -9.41
C PHE A 94 1.04 5.55 -9.44
N ILE A 95 1.57 5.24 -10.64
CA ILE A 95 2.68 4.30 -10.80
C ILE A 95 3.91 4.78 -10.03
N ASP A 96 4.28 6.05 -10.16
CA ASP A 96 5.45 6.62 -9.47
C ASP A 96 5.29 6.49 -7.95
N ARG A 97 4.15 6.92 -7.40
CA ARG A 97 3.87 6.84 -5.96
C ARG A 97 3.82 5.38 -5.46
N TYR A 98 3.24 4.48 -6.25
CA TYR A 98 3.11 3.07 -5.89
C TYR A 98 4.46 2.34 -5.91
N ILE A 99 5.30 2.62 -6.92
CA ILE A 99 6.67 2.09 -7.00
C ILE A 99 7.49 2.62 -5.82
N GLU A 100 7.45 3.92 -5.55
CA GLU A 100 8.17 4.50 -4.40
C GLU A 100 7.74 3.86 -3.07
N GLN A 101 6.43 3.70 -2.85
CA GLN A 101 5.92 3.04 -1.66
C GLN A 101 6.36 1.57 -1.58
N GLY A 102 6.31 0.85 -2.71
CA GLY A 102 6.74 -0.55 -2.79
C GLY A 102 8.23 -0.72 -2.50
N VAL A 103 9.07 0.16 -3.06
CA VAL A 103 10.50 0.19 -2.78
C VAL A 103 10.75 0.49 -1.30
N HIS A 104 10.10 1.50 -0.73
CA HIS A 104 10.27 1.84 0.68
C HIS A 104 9.84 0.70 1.61
N GLN A 105 8.71 0.05 1.33
CA GLN A 105 8.26 -1.13 2.07
C GLN A 105 9.22 -2.31 1.92
N GLY A 106 9.72 -2.56 0.71
CA GLY A 106 10.69 -3.63 0.45
C GLY A 106 12.02 -3.42 1.18
N VAL A 107 12.53 -2.19 1.20
CA VAL A 107 13.75 -1.82 1.95
C VAL A 107 13.53 -2.01 3.45
N GLN A 108 12.40 -1.55 3.99
CA GLN A 108 12.07 -1.73 5.41
C GLN A 108 11.95 -3.22 5.78
N GLN A 109 11.17 -4.00 5.03
CA GLN A 109 10.96 -5.41 5.30
C GLN A 109 12.26 -6.21 5.16
N GLY A 110 13.05 -5.94 4.12
CA GLY A 110 14.34 -6.57 3.91
C GLY A 110 15.35 -6.22 5.01
N GLY A 111 15.43 -4.95 5.40
CA GLY A 111 16.27 -4.48 6.50
C GLY A 111 15.89 -5.12 7.84
N ALA A 112 14.59 -5.15 8.16
CA ALA A 112 14.09 -5.77 9.38
C ALA A 112 14.37 -7.28 9.41
N ALA A 113 14.12 -7.99 8.31
CA ALA A 113 14.42 -9.42 8.21
C ALA A 113 15.91 -9.72 8.38
N MET A 114 16.77 -8.90 7.77
CA MET A 114 18.22 -9.03 7.90
C MET A 114 18.67 -8.78 9.34
N LEU A 115 18.21 -7.70 9.96
CA LEU A 115 18.56 -7.36 11.33
C LEU A 115 18.08 -8.43 12.33
N LEU A 116 16.87 -8.96 12.18
CA LEU A 116 16.38 -10.07 13.01
C LEU A 116 17.26 -11.31 12.89
N ARG A 117 17.73 -11.63 11.67
CA ARG A 117 18.66 -12.74 11.45
C ARG A 117 20.02 -12.50 12.11
N LEU A 118 20.51 -11.26 12.12
CA LEU A 118 21.75 -10.90 12.82
C LEU A 118 21.59 -10.99 14.33
N ILE A 119 20.47 -10.49 14.86
CA ILE A 119 20.11 -10.61 16.29
C ILE A 119 20.08 -12.08 16.70
N GLU A 120 19.38 -12.92 15.93
CA GLU A 120 19.28 -14.34 16.20
C GLU A 120 20.64 -15.04 16.22
N ARG A 121 21.54 -14.65 15.30
CA ARG A 121 22.89 -15.22 15.22
C ARG A 121 23.82 -14.79 16.36
N ARG A 122 23.75 -13.53 16.82
CA ARG A 122 24.66 -13.02 17.87
C ARG A 122 24.12 -13.23 19.28
N PHE A 123 22.82 -13.07 19.48
CA PHE A 123 22.19 -13.02 20.80
C PHE A 123 21.17 -14.14 21.04
N GLY A 124 20.91 -14.98 20.04
CA GLY A 124 19.88 -16.02 20.10
C GLY A 124 18.49 -15.51 19.69
N PRO A 125 17.48 -16.40 19.65
CA PRO A 125 16.17 -16.11 19.05
C PRO A 125 15.51 -14.89 19.71
N PRO A 126 15.13 -13.86 18.93
CA PRO A 126 14.52 -12.65 19.49
C PRO A 126 13.10 -12.94 19.99
N SER A 127 12.74 -12.29 21.10
CA SER A 127 11.37 -12.29 21.63
C SER A 127 10.39 -11.62 20.66
N GLU A 128 9.09 -11.92 20.80
CA GLU A 128 8.04 -11.31 19.97
C GLU A 128 8.07 -9.77 20.04
N GLN A 129 8.32 -9.20 21.22
CA GLN A 129 8.43 -7.75 21.38
C GLN A 129 9.57 -7.15 20.54
N VAL A 130 10.71 -7.85 20.45
CA VAL A 130 11.84 -7.41 19.61
C VAL A 130 11.49 -7.55 18.14
N ARG A 131 10.82 -8.64 17.75
CA ARG A 131 10.35 -8.84 16.36
C ARG A 131 9.39 -7.75 15.93
N GLU A 132 8.41 -7.40 16.76
CA GLU A 132 7.48 -6.31 16.49
C GLU A 132 8.19 -4.96 16.40
N ARG A 133 9.14 -4.70 17.31
CA ARG A 133 9.89 -3.46 17.31
C ARG A 133 10.75 -3.30 16.05
N VAL A 134 11.43 -4.36 15.62
CA VAL A 134 12.28 -4.36 14.42
C VAL A 134 11.45 -4.27 13.14
N THR A 135 10.36 -5.05 13.03
CA THR A 135 9.51 -5.01 11.82
C THR A 135 8.81 -3.66 11.61
N ARG A 136 8.56 -2.91 12.70
CA ARG A 136 7.91 -1.59 12.64
C ARG A 136 8.87 -0.41 12.53
N ALA A 137 10.17 -0.62 12.71
CA ALA A 137 11.16 0.45 12.58
C ALA A 137 11.26 0.94 11.13
N ASP A 138 11.52 2.23 10.95
CA ASP A 138 11.78 2.82 9.64
C ASP A 138 13.18 2.43 9.11
N PRO A 139 13.42 2.57 7.79
CA PRO A 139 14.70 2.19 7.20
C PRO A 139 15.95 2.80 7.83
N ASN A 140 15.90 4.05 8.31
CA ASN A 140 17.08 4.71 8.90
C ASN A 140 17.38 4.13 10.29
N THR A 141 16.34 3.90 11.10
CA THR A 141 16.49 3.24 12.41
C THR A 141 17.06 1.82 12.24
N LEU A 142 16.55 1.07 11.26
CA LEU A 142 17.06 -0.27 10.94
C LEU A 142 18.54 -0.27 10.53
N LEU A 143 18.96 0.74 9.76
CA LEU A 143 20.37 0.90 9.38
C LEU A 143 21.25 1.19 10.59
N GLN A 144 20.84 2.11 11.46
CA GLN A 144 21.59 2.43 12.69
C GLN A 144 21.75 1.21 13.61
N TRP A 145 20.69 0.41 13.77
CA TRP A 145 20.77 -0.83 14.53
C TRP A 145 21.66 -1.88 13.84
N SER A 146 21.67 -1.90 12.51
CA SER A 146 22.56 -2.78 11.72
C SER A 146 24.04 -2.40 11.84
N ASP A 147 24.35 -1.12 12.04
CA ASP A 147 25.73 -0.69 12.34
C ASP A 147 26.10 -1.06 13.79
N ARG A 148 25.22 -0.77 14.76
CA ARG A 148 25.47 -1.04 16.18
C ARG A 148 25.63 -2.52 16.49
N ILE A 149 24.89 -3.40 15.82
CA ILE A 149 24.99 -4.84 16.03
C ILE A 149 26.36 -5.41 15.63
N LEU A 150 27.22 -4.67 14.94
CA LEU A 150 28.57 -5.13 14.64
C LEU A 150 29.47 -5.09 15.88
N ASP A 151 29.27 -4.11 16.76
CA ASP A 151 30.15 -3.84 17.91
C ASP A 151 29.46 -4.04 19.28
N ALA A 152 28.13 -4.07 19.34
CA ALA A 152 27.37 -4.17 20.57
C ALA A 152 27.64 -5.49 21.33
N ASN A 153 27.66 -5.44 22.65
CA ASN A 153 27.81 -6.61 23.53
C ASN A 153 26.47 -7.19 23.98
N SER A 154 25.37 -6.47 23.78
CA SER A 154 24.03 -6.91 24.14
C SER A 154 22.98 -6.45 23.14
N LEU A 155 21.84 -7.13 23.13
CA LEU A 155 20.69 -6.74 22.30
C LEU A 155 20.14 -5.36 22.69
N ASP A 156 20.25 -4.99 23.97
CA ASP A 156 19.76 -3.71 24.48
C ASP A 156 20.59 -2.54 23.92
N GLU A 157 21.92 -2.70 23.81
CA GLU A 157 22.81 -1.73 23.17
C GLU A 157 22.51 -1.53 21.68
N VAL A 158 22.05 -2.58 20.99
CA VAL A 158 21.66 -2.47 19.58
C VAL A 158 20.41 -1.60 19.45
N LEU A 159 19.40 -1.86 20.29
CA LEU A 159 18.07 -1.27 20.15
C LEU A 159 17.89 0.03 20.94
N HIS A 160 18.89 0.54 21.66
CA HIS A 160 18.82 1.84 22.37
C HIS A 160 19.02 3.03 21.45
#